data_AF-A0AA88D856-F1
#
_entry.id   AF-A0AA88D856-F1
#
_cell.length_a   1.000
_cell.length_b   1.000
_cell.length_c   1.000
_cell.angle_alpha   90.00
_cell.angle_beta   90.00
_cell.angle_gamma   90.00
#
_symmetry.space_group_name_H-M   'P 1'
#
loop_
_entity.id
_entity.type
_entity.pdbx_description
1 polymer ?
#
loop_
_entity_poly.entity_id
_entity_poly.type
_entity_poly.pdbx_seq_one_letter_code
_entity_poly.pdbx_strand_id
1 'polypeptide(L)'
;MATLSEAYRDNPLLLHHIIPLDFRSARSVPESHVWSPSDGFSSGEFSGEWFSLPVVDITDRDAPELMGRACRSWGAFQLTGHGISGRFMEEVEAEARRLFGLPTEQKLKALRSPGGATGYGAARISPFFQKYMWHEGFTIMGSAEDHARELWPHGYQSFW
;
A
#
# COMPACT_ATOMS: atom_id res chain seq x y z
N MET A 1 14.04 15.56 -15.69
CA MET A 1 13.06 14.49 -15.37
C MET A 1 11.87 15.16 -14.70
N ALA A 2 10.65 14.82 -15.09
CA ALA A 2 9.47 15.29 -14.37
C ALA A 2 9.44 14.66 -12.96
N THR A 3 9.01 15.41 -11.96
CA THR A 3 8.73 14.85 -10.64
C THR A 3 7.52 13.91 -10.70
N LEU A 4 7.39 12.97 -9.76
CA LEU A 4 6.23 12.08 -9.71
C LEU A 4 4.90 12.86 -9.57
N SER A 5 4.94 13.98 -8.85
CA SER A 5 3.81 14.91 -8.70
C SER A 5 3.42 15.57 -10.03
N GLU A 6 4.39 15.96 -10.85
CA GLU A 6 4.14 16.51 -12.20
C GLU A 6 3.52 15.45 -13.12
N ALA A 7 4.09 14.25 -13.16
CA ALA A 7 3.55 13.15 -13.97
C ALA A 7 2.08 12.82 -13.61
N TYR A 8 1.74 12.92 -12.32
CA TYR A 8 0.41 12.70 -11.81
C TYR A 8 -0.58 13.82 -12.16
N ARG A 9 -0.12 15.07 -12.17
CA ARG A 9 -0.92 16.21 -12.60
C ARG A 9 -1.26 16.14 -14.08
N ASP A 10 -0.31 15.73 -14.90
CA ASP A 10 -0.46 15.61 -16.35
C ASP A 10 -1.31 14.39 -16.76
N ASN A 11 -1.48 13.42 -15.85
CA ASN A 11 -2.27 12.20 -16.06
C ASN A 11 -3.29 12.02 -14.91
N PRO A 12 -4.35 12.84 -14.88
CA PRO A 12 -5.36 12.78 -13.83
C PRO A 12 -6.21 11.51 -13.95
N LEU A 13 -6.58 10.94 -12.79
CA LEU A 13 -7.49 9.79 -12.75
C LEU A 13 -8.95 10.23 -12.73
N LEU A 14 -9.82 9.41 -13.32
CA LEU A 14 -11.27 9.55 -13.13
C LEU A 14 -11.64 9.25 -11.67
N LEU A 15 -12.58 9.99 -11.10
CA LEU A 15 -12.93 9.89 -9.68
C LEU A 15 -13.34 8.47 -9.26
N HIS A 16 -14.06 7.75 -10.12
CA HIS A 16 -14.48 6.36 -9.87
C HIS A 16 -13.31 5.35 -9.88
N HIS A 17 -12.14 5.72 -10.40
CA HIS A 17 -10.90 4.93 -10.29
C HIS A 17 -10.13 5.21 -9.00
N ILE A 18 -10.53 6.23 -8.23
CA ILE A 18 -9.86 6.62 -6.98
C ILE A 18 -10.64 6.07 -5.78
N ILE A 19 -11.97 6.17 -5.80
CA ILE A 19 -12.82 5.70 -4.72
C ILE A 19 -12.78 4.16 -4.67
N PRO A 20 -12.34 3.53 -3.56
CA PRO A 20 -12.32 2.08 -3.43
C PRO A 20 -13.73 1.48 -3.42
N LEU A 21 -13.81 0.17 -3.65
CA LEU A 21 -15.06 -0.58 -3.44
C LEU A 21 -15.54 -0.40 -1.99
N ASP A 22 -16.83 -0.16 -1.80
CA ASP A 22 -17.42 -0.18 -0.47
C ASP A 22 -17.58 -1.63 -0.01
N PHE A 23 -16.58 -2.11 0.74
CA PHE A 23 -16.53 -3.47 1.27
C PHE A 23 -17.69 -3.80 2.22
N ARG A 24 -18.40 -2.80 2.77
CA ARG A 24 -19.54 -3.03 3.67
C ARG A 24 -20.83 -3.33 2.91
N SER A 25 -20.97 -2.84 1.67
CA SER A 25 -22.18 -3.04 0.86
C SER A 25 -22.04 -4.15 -0.19
N ALA A 26 -20.81 -4.55 -0.53
CA ALA A 26 -20.56 -5.63 -1.48
C ALA A 26 -21.12 -6.97 -0.99
N ARG A 27 -22.09 -7.54 -1.73
CA ARG A 27 -22.70 -8.86 -1.44
C ARG A 27 -21.93 -10.04 -2.04
N SER A 28 -21.15 -9.77 -3.08
CA SER A 28 -20.32 -10.72 -3.81
C SER A 28 -19.15 -9.95 -4.45
N VAL A 29 -18.12 -10.67 -4.89
CA VAL A 29 -17.02 -10.08 -5.66
C VAL A 29 -17.58 -9.55 -6.99
N PRO A 30 -17.47 -8.25 -7.30
CA PRO A 30 -17.95 -7.71 -8.57
C PRO A 30 -17.07 -8.16 -9.74
N GLU A 31 -17.63 -8.21 -10.96
CA GLU A 31 -16.91 -8.60 -12.18
C GLU A 31 -15.65 -7.74 -12.43
N SER A 32 -15.64 -6.48 -11.98
CA SER A 32 -14.46 -5.61 -12.04
C SER A 32 -13.28 -6.10 -11.20
N HIS A 33 -13.51 -6.98 -10.22
CA HIS A 33 -12.50 -7.54 -9.31
C HIS A 33 -12.31 -9.05 -9.51
N VAL A 34 -12.97 -9.67 -10.49
CA VAL A 34 -12.75 -11.08 -10.84
C VAL A 34 -11.57 -11.16 -11.80
N TRP A 35 -10.45 -11.72 -11.34
CA TRP A 35 -9.25 -11.94 -12.14
C TRP A 35 -9.28 -13.33 -12.76
N SER A 36 -8.86 -13.46 -14.03
CA SER A 36 -8.78 -14.77 -14.68
C SER A 36 -7.53 -15.52 -14.21
N PRO A 37 -7.51 -16.86 -14.26
CA PRO A 37 -6.30 -17.65 -13.96
C PRO A 37 -5.10 -17.29 -14.85
N SER A 38 -5.35 -16.75 -16.05
CA SER A 38 -4.33 -16.22 -16.96
C SER A 38 -3.76 -14.86 -16.53
N ASP A 39 -4.43 -14.13 -15.63
CA ASP A 39 -4.20 -12.71 -15.41
C ASP A 39 -3.22 -12.39 -14.26
N GLY A 40 -2.72 -13.39 -13.51
CA GLY A 40 -1.73 -13.03 -12.48
C GLY A 40 -1.22 -14.10 -11.54
N PHE A 41 -1.86 -15.26 -11.44
CA PHE A 41 -1.30 -16.37 -10.70
C PHE A 41 -1.69 -17.62 -11.44
N SER A 42 -0.73 -18.24 -12.12
CA SER A 42 -0.76 -19.69 -12.13
C SER A 42 -0.89 -20.04 -10.65
N SER A 43 -2.01 -20.63 -10.24
CA SER A 43 -1.96 -21.67 -9.22
C SER A 43 -1.11 -22.80 -9.82
N GLY A 44 0.15 -22.49 -10.13
CA GLY A 44 1.16 -23.48 -10.39
C GLY A 44 1.06 -24.34 -9.16
N GLU A 45 0.85 -25.63 -9.39
CA GLU A 45 0.90 -26.66 -8.38
C GLU A 45 1.96 -26.21 -7.38
N PHE A 46 1.52 -25.86 -6.16
CA PHE A 46 2.44 -25.55 -5.09
C PHE A 46 3.19 -26.85 -4.87
N SER A 47 4.29 -27.06 -5.59
CA SER A 47 5.32 -28.01 -5.20
C SER A 47 5.67 -27.57 -3.80
N GLY A 48 5.40 -28.41 -2.80
CA GLY A 48 5.45 -28.08 -1.37
C GLY A 48 6.80 -27.57 -0.85
N GLU A 49 7.74 -27.24 -1.73
CA GLU A 49 8.88 -26.39 -1.47
C GLU A 49 8.43 -24.93 -1.34
N TRP A 50 8.19 -24.53 -0.10
CA TRP A 50 8.06 -23.12 0.25
C TRP A 50 9.40 -22.45 -0.06
N PHE A 51 9.49 -21.73 -1.18
CA PHE A 51 10.64 -20.89 -1.45
C PHE A 51 10.72 -19.80 -0.37
N SER A 52 11.61 -19.97 0.60
CA SER A 52 11.87 -18.95 1.61
C SER A 52 12.66 -17.81 0.97
N LEU A 53 12.08 -16.62 0.93
CA LEU A 53 12.82 -15.40 0.56
C LEU A 53 14.07 -15.28 1.44
N PRO A 54 15.22 -14.83 0.89
CA PRO A 54 16.40 -14.60 1.70
C PRO A 54 16.10 -13.67 2.87
N VAL A 55 16.58 -14.03 4.06
CA VAL A 55 16.57 -13.16 5.24
C VAL A 55 17.99 -12.64 5.44
N VAL A 56 18.15 -11.33 5.55
CA VAL A 56 19.44 -10.68 5.77
C VAL A 56 19.38 -9.91 7.08
N ASP A 57 20.27 -10.24 8.01
CA ASP A 57 20.51 -9.42 9.18
C ASP A 57 21.48 -8.30 8.80
N ILE A 58 21.04 -7.04 8.93
CA ILE A 58 21.87 -5.88 8.58
C ILE A 58 23.10 -5.72 9.50
N THR A 59 23.08 -6.38 10.65
CA THR A 59 24.20 -6.35 11.61
C THR A 59 25.31 -7.33 11.25
N ASP A 60 25.07 -8.24 10.30
CA ASP A 60 26.09 -9.14 9.78
C ASP A 60 27.16 -8.36 9.00
N ARG A 61 28.42 -8.76 9.15
CA ARG A 61 29.56 -8.15 8.45
C ARG A 61 29.41 -8.29 6.93
N ASP A 62 28.82 -9.40 6.48
CA ASP A 62 28.68 -9.72 5.06
C ASP A 62 27.29 -9.30 4.51
N ALA A 63 26.52 -8.48 5.25
CA ALA A 63 25.18 -8.04 4.86
C ALA A 63 25.11 -7.38 3.47
N PRO A 64 26.03 -6.47 3.06
CA PRO A 64 25.99 -5.86 1.73
C PRO A 64 26.06 -6.89 0.59
N GLU A 65 26.92 -7.90 0.72
CA GLU A 65 27.08 -8.98 -0.24
C GLU A 65 25.83 -9.87 -0.29
N LEU A 66 25.25 -10.19 0.87
CA LEU A 66 24.02 -10.97 0.99
C LEU A 66 22.83 -10.24 0.36
N MET A 67 22.65 -8.95 0.66
CA MET A 67 21.62 -8.11 0.04
C MET A 67 21.82 -8.05 -1.48
N GLY A 68 23.04 -7.81 -1.95
CA GLY A 68 23.35 -7.77 -3.37
C GLY A 68 23.03 -9.09 -4.09
N ARG A 69 23.33 -10.23 -3.45
CA ARG A 69 22.98 -11.55 -3.96
C ARG A 69 21.48 -11.76 -4.00
N ALA A 70 20.76 -11.41 -2.93
CA ALA A 70 19.32 -11.53 -2.88
C ALA A 70 18.63 -10.68 -3.95
N CYS A 71 19.07 -9.43 -4.14
CA CYS A 71 18.56 -8.57 -5.22
C CYS A 71 18.75 -9.18 -6.61
N ARG A 72 19.91 -9.80 -6.89
CA ARG A 72 20.19 -10.41 -8.21
C ARG A 72 19.44 -11.72 -8.44
N SER A 73 19.31 -12.55 -7.41
CA SER A 73 18.72 -13.89 -7.54
C SER A 73 17.20 -13.88 -7.35
N TRP A 74 16.67 -12.98 -6.51
CA TRP A 74 15.26 -12.96 -6.10
C TRP A 74 14.54 -11.64 -6.40
N GLY A 75 15.27 -10.52 -6.47
CA GLY A 75 14.66 -9.18 -6.56
C GLY A 75 14.05 -8.67 -5.25
N ALA A 76 14.05 -9.48 -4.19
CA ALA A 76 13.53 -9.14 -2.86
C ALA A 76 14.24 -9.95 -1.75
N PHE A 77 14.16 -9.45 -0.51
CA PHE A 77 14.62 -10.12 0.70
C PHE A 77 13.88 -9.55 1.92
N GLN A 78 13.91 -10.28 3.03
CA GLN A 78 13.48 -9.78 4.34
C GLN A 78 14.70 -9.22 5.08
N LEU A 79 14.57 -8.05 5.71
CA LEU A 79 15.64 -7.42 6.48
C LEU A 79 15.35 -7.58 7.97
N THR A 80 16.35 -8.03 8.73
CA THR A 80 16.31 -8.07 10.20
C THR A 80 17.46 -7.23 10.78
N GLY A 81 17.47 -7.01 12.10
CA GLY A 81 18.52 -6.24 12.77
C GLY A 81 18.48 -4.72 12.48
N HIS A 82 17.44 -4.23 11.79
CA HIS A 82 17.30 -2.84 11.34
C HIS A 82 17.14 -1.78 12.47
N GLY A 83 17.16 -2.18 13.74
CA GLY A 83 17.11 -1.26 14.89
C GLY A 83 15.73 -0.63 15.19
N ILE A 84 14.78 -0.67 14.26
CA ILE A 84 13.38 -0.29 14.52
C ILE A 84 12.78 -1.23 15.58
N SER A 85 12.29 -0.67 16.69
CA SER A 85 11.72 -1.45 17.79
C SER A 85 10.42 -2.15 17.40
N GLY A 86 10.19 -3.36 17.92
CA GLY A 86 8.93 -4.09 17.69
C GLY A 86 7.70 -3.32 18.20
N ARG A 87 7.82 -2.65 19.35
CA ARG A 87 6.76 -1.79 19.90
C ARG A 87 6.35 -0.69 18.91
N PHE A 88 7.31 -0.02 18.28
CA PHE A 88 6.99 1.01 17.29
C PHE A 88 6.25 0.44 16.08
N MET A 89 6.63 -0.76 15.61
CA MET A 89 5.90 -1.43 14.53
C MET A 89 4.46 -1.77 14.94
N GLU A 90 4.25 -2.25 16.17
CA GLU A 90 2.90 -2.49 16.72
C GLU A 90 2.06 -1.21 16.78
N GLU A 91 2.66 -0.08 17.17
CA GLU A 91 2.01 1.23 17.19
C GLU A 91 1.61 1.69 15.77
N VAL A 92 2.50 1.55 14.78
CA VAL A 92 2.19 1.85 13.37
C VAL A 92 1.05 0.98 12.84
N GLU A 93 1.05 -0.31 13.13
CA GLU A 93 -0.03 -1.21 12.74
C GLU A 93 -1.36 -0.85 13.42
N ALA A 94 -1.33 -0.48 14.70
CA ALA A 94 -2.52 -0.06 15.44
C ALA A 94 -3.12 1.21 14.82
N GLU A 95 -2.30 2.21 14.48
CA GLU A 95 -2.77 3.43 13.82
C GLU A 95 -3.29 3.18 12.41
N ALA A 96 -2.67 2.27 11.64
CA ALA A 96 -3.19 1.86 10.34
C ALA A 96 -4.57 1.19 10.47
N ARG A 97 -4.74 0.27 11.43
CA ARG A 97 -6.04 -0.35 11.74
C ARG A 97 -7.07 0.70 12.16
N ARG A 98 -6.66 1.69 12.96
CA ARG A 98 -7.52 2.80 13.40
C ARG A 98 -7.99 3.65 12.21
N LEU A 99 -7.10 3.97 11.27
CA LEU A 99 -7.42 4.71 10.05
C LEU A 99 -8.42 3.96 9.17
N PHE A 100 -8.14 2.69 8.83
CA PHE A 100 -9.00 1.93 7.92
C PHE A 100 -10.30 1.46 8.58
N GLY A 101 -10.34 1.40 9.92
CA GLY A 101 -11.54 1.16 10.72
C GLY A 101 -12.54 2.32 10.77
N LEU A 102 -12.14 3.53 10.34
CA LEU A 102 -13.04 4.68 10.26
C LEU A 102 -14.23 4.43 9.31
N PRO A 103 -15.39 5.08 9.54
CA PRO A 103 -16.48 5.12 8.57
C PRO A 103 -16.00 5.61 7.19
N THR A 104 -16.59 5.08 6.12
CA THR A 104 -16.20 5.43 4.75
C THR A 104 -16.32 6.93 4.50
N GLU A 105 -17.37 7.58 5.01
CA GLU A 105 -17.60 9.03 4.87
C GLU A 105 -16.48 9.84 5.53
N GLN A 106 -15.90 9.33 6.62
CA GLN A 106 -14.77 9.98 7.29
C GLN A 106 -13.49 9.81 6.47
N LYS A 107 -13.20 8.61 5.95
CA LYS A 107 -12.03 8.34 5.10
C LYS A 107 -12.06 9.18 3.81
N LEU A 108 -13.24 9.37 3.23
CA LEU A 108 -13.45 10.19 2.03
C LEU A 108 -13.13 11.67 2.22
N LYS A 109 -13.01 12.18 3.45
CA LYS A 109 -12.55 13.55 3.70
C LYS A 109 -11.12 13.78 3.21
N ALA A 110 -10.30 12.73 3.29
CA ALA A 110 -8.92 12.72 2.79
C ALA A 110 -8.80 12.08 1.40
N LEU A 111 -9.89 12.03 0.60
CA LEU A 111 -9.86 11.43 -0.73
C LEU A 111 -8.84 12.14 -1.62
N ARG A 112 -7.93 11.38 -2.20
CA ARG A 112 -6.93 11.91 -3.13
C ARG A 112 -7.59 12.59 -4.32
N SER A 113 -7.11 13.77 -4.67
CA SER A 113 -7.59 14.50 -5.86
C SER A 113 -7.19 13.79 -7.16
N PRO A 114 -7.92 13.97 -8.28
CA PRO A 114 -7.61 13.37 -9.58
C PRO A 114 -6.15 13.50 -10.05
N GLY A 115 -5.56 14.69 -9.88
CA GLY A 115 -4.16 14.96 -10.22
C GLY A 115 -3.19 14.81 -9.04
N GLY A 116 -3.69 14.42 -7.86
CA GLY A 116 -2.93 14.30 -6.63
C GLY A 116 -2.14 13.00 -6.53
N ALA A 117 -1.14 13.02 -5.64
CA ALA A 117 -0.35 11.85 -5.27
C ALA A 117 -0.75 11.28 -3.89
N THR A 118 -1.20 12.15 -3.00
CA THR A 118 -1.41 11.89 -1.58
C THR A 118 -2.90 11.80 -1.25
N GLY A 119 -3.26 10.93 -0.30
CA GLY A 119 -4.61 10.78 0.22
C GLY A 119 -5.15 9.35 0.15
N TYR A 120 -6.37 9.19 0.65
CA TYR A 120 -7.16 7.98 0.61
C TYR A 120 -7.59 7.64 -0.82
N GLY A 121 -7.58 6.35 -1.17
CA GLY A 121 -8.07 5.84 -2.44
C GLY A 121 -7.36 4.58 -2.91
N ALA A 122 -7.82 4.03 -4.04
CA ALA A 122 -7.17 2.93 -4.73
C ALA A 122 -5.74 3.32 -5.15
N ALA A 123 -4.88 2.33 -5.40
CA ALA A 123 -3.49 2.62 -5.75
C ALA A 123 -3.42 3.38 -7.08
N ARG A 124 -2.46 4.30 -7.23
CA ARG A 124 -2.31 5.06 -8.49
C ARG A 124 -2.02 4.18 -9.70
N ILE A 125 -1.50 2.97 -9.46
CA ILE A 125 -1.19 1.98 -10.48
C ILE A 125 -2.42 1.19 -10.96
N SER A 126 -3.57 1.28 -10.27
CA SER A 126 -4.77 0.49 -10.60
C SER A 126 -5.20 0.57 -12.08
N PRO A 127 -5.11 1.72 -12.79
CA PRO A 127 -5.46 1.79 -14.20
C PRO A 127 -4.54 1.01 -15.15
N PHE A 128 -3.37 0.53 -14.69
CA PHE A 128 -2.50 -0.34 -15.50
C PHE A 128 -3.00 -1.79 -15.56
N PHE A 129 -4.03 -2.12 -14.78
CA PHE A 129 -4.62 -3.45 -14.73
C PHE A 129 -6.01 -3.43 -15.35
N GLN A 130 -6.38 -4.54 -16.01
CA GLN A 130 -7.71 -4.70 -16.60
C GLN A 130 -8.81 -4.92 -15.55
N LYS A 131 -8.42 -5.38 -14.36
CA LYS A 131 -9.28 -5.66 -13.21
C LYS A 131 -8.78 -4.87 -12.01
N TYR A 132 -9.69 -4.49 -11.13
CA TYR A 132 -9.38 -3.79 -9.89
C TYR A 132 -8.86 -4.76 -8.83
N MET A 133 -7.93 -4.27 -8.02
CA MET A 133 -7.41 -4.97 -6.87
C MET A 133 -8.43 -4.94 -5.72
N TRP A 134 -8.49 -6.01 -4.93
CA TRP A 134 -9.35 -6.08 -3.74
C TRP A 134 -8.71 -5.35 -2.56
N HIS A 135 -8.73 -4.02 -2.58
CA HIS A 135 -8.09 -3.22 -1.55
C HIS A 135 -8.69 -1.82 -1.39
N GLU A 136 -8.46 -1.22 -0.23
CA GLU A 136 -8.40 0.23 -0.07
C GLU A 136 -6.95 0.63 0.24
N GLY A 137 -6.65 1.93 0.18
CA GLY A 137 -5.30 2.42 0.38
C GLY A 137 -5.25 3.87 0.83
N PHE A 138 -4.10 4.25 1.37
CA PHE A 138 -3.79 5.62 1.71
C PHE A 138 -2.35 5.88 1.26
N THR A 139 -2.13 6.84 0.38
CA THR A 139 -0.79 7.20 -0.08
C THR A 139 -0.34 8.46 0.65
N ILE A 140 0.82 8.41 1.30
CA ILE A 140 1.43 9.57 1.98
C ILE A 140 2.68 9.98 1.19
N MET A 141 2.60 11.09 0.45
CA MET A 141 3.77 11.80 -0.07
C MET A 141 3.81 13.18 0.57
N GLY A 142 4.85 13.45 1.34
CA GLY A 142 4.98 14.66 2.16
C GLY A 142 4.44 14.46 3.57
N SER A 143 3.87 15.52 4.15
CA SER A 143 3.40 15.50 5.54
C SER A 143 2.16 14.62 5.71
N ALA A 144 2.18 13.73 6.71
CA ALA A 144 1.02 12.96 7.13
C ALA A 144 0.01 13.81 7.93
N GLU A 145 0.45 14.95 8.46
CA GLU A 145 -0.30 15.75 9.42
C GLU A 145 -1.57 16.38 8.82
N ASP A 146 -1.50 16.87 7.59
CA ASP A 146 -2.63 17.54 6.94
C ASP A 146 -3.84 16.60 6.83
N HIS A 147 -3.61 15.36 6.41
CA HIS A 147 -4.65 14.36 6.36
C HIS A 147 -5.08 13.86 7.75
N ALA A 148 -4.15 13.79 8.71
CA ALA A 148 -4.53 13.47 10.08
C ALA A 148 -5.47 14.54 10.67
N ARG A 149 -5.26 15.83 10.37
CA ARG A 149 -6.16 16.94 10.75
C ARG A 149 -7.56 16.78 10.15
N GLU A 150 -7.64 16.38 8.89
CA GLU A 150 -8.92 16.14 8.21
C GLU A 150 -9.67 14.92 8.79
N LEU A 151 -8.94 13.84 9.07
CA LEU A 151 -9.50 12.58 9.55
C LEU A 151 -9.82 12.61 11.05
N TRP A 152 -9.04 13.32 11.86
CA TRP A 152 -9.23 13.42 13.32
C TRP A 152 -9.08 14.86 13.82
N PRO A 153 -10.04 15.76 13.55
CA PRO A 153 -9.94 17.18 13.92
C PRO A 153 -9.66 17.46 15.41
N HIS A 154 -10.03 16.53 16.29
CA HIS A 154 -9.85 16.64 17.75
C HIS A 154 -8.90 15.59 18.33
N GLY A 155 -8.25 14.77 17.49
CA GLY A 155 -7.46 13.61 17.93
C GLY A 155 -6.22 13.35 17.07
N TYR A 156 -5.84 14.29 16.20
CA TYR A 156 -4.62 14.19 15.41
C TYR A 156 -3.35 14.24 16.29
N GLN A 157 -3.49 14.62 17.58
CA GLN A 157 -2.40 14.83 18.55
C GLN A 157 -1.46 13.67 18.84
N SER A 158 -1.84 12.45 18.54
CA SER A 158 -0.99 11.28 18.70
C SER A 158 0.00 11.07 17.56
N PHE A 159 -0.10 11.83 16.46
CA PHE A 159 0.85 11.75 15.35
C PHE A 159 2.11 12.60 15.57
N TRP A 160 2.36 13.07 16.80
CA TRP A 160 3.55 13.83 17.21
C TRP A 160 3.93 13.58 18.67
#